data_AF-A0A9W7YAN6-F1
#
_entry.id   AF-A0A9W7YAN6-F1
#
_cell.length_a   1.000
_cell.length_b   1.000
_cell.length_c   1.000
_cell.angle_alpha   90.00
_cell.angle_beta   90.00
_cell.angle_gamma   90.00
#
_symmetry.space_group_name_H-M   'P 1'
#
loop_
_entity.id
_entity.type
_entity.pdbx_description
1 polymer ?
#
loop_
_entity_poly.entity_id
_entity_poly.type
_entity_poly.pdbx_seq_one_letter_code
_entity_poly.pdbx_strand_id
1 'polypeptide(L)'
;MSSSSGDSGVAFSHIVLVAKCSESFEAVVEFYSSLGLSTVRAATHEKAQKDIGHRGCIVSETWLHLFASRPESNITLRIVLADGEAAQRSSAAGDIRICLAAPDVKCIKEVLQAAGHAFTVHPDPVLPVDRIVTHDPLGTEVVFTPNVNTFSIPSSPEVKPIRQERDLAMPELELPFDGVRKNIGILTSGGDAQGMNPCVRAVVRMAIARRCRPFFIYEGYQGLVDGGDKIREAKWADVSGFLTRGGTMIGTARCKAFREVEGRRTGVHNLIKHGIDALVVIGGDGSLTGADRLRAEWPDHVAALGRDGRITAAEADKYRTLMIVGMVGSIDNDLASTDMTIGACSALERFCE
;
A
#
# COMPACT_ATOMS: atom_id res chain seq x y z
N MET A 1 40.19 3.19 27.56
CA MET A 1 38.83 3.67 27.24
C MET A 1 38.79 3.96 25.75
N SER A 2 38.29 2.99 25.01
CA SER A 2 38.13 2.98 23.55
C SER A 2 36.88 3.76 23.17
N SER A 3 37.02 4.86 22.42
CA SER A 3 35.90 5.50 21.74
C SER A 3 35.75 4.87 20.35
N SER A 4 34.84 3.91 20.25
CA SER A 4 34.32 3.39 18.99
C SER A 4 33.57 4.50 18.25
N SER A 5 34.16 5.03 17.18
CA SER A 5 33.44 5.82 16.19
C SER A 5 32.45 4.89 15.49
N GLY A 6 31.18 5.03 15.84
CA GLY A 6 30.08 4.25 15.29
C GLY A 6 30.04 4.41 13.78
N ASP A 7 30.21 3.29 13.10
CA ASP A 7 30.00 3.14 11.66
C ASP A 7 28.49 3.35 11.41
N SER A 8 28.14 4.55 10.96
CA SER A 8 26.77 4.89 10.58
C SER A 8 26.44 4.15 9.29
N GLY A 9 25.92 2.93 9.43
CA GLY A 9 25.43 2.10 8.34
C GLY A 9 24.24 2.75 7.64
N VAL A 10 24.51 3.66 6.70
CA VAL A 10 23.56 4.03 5.66
C VAL A 10 23.50 2.83 4.72
N ALA A 11 22.40 2.09 4.75
CA ALA A 11 22.18 0.97 3.85
C ALA A 11 22.09 1.51 2.40
N PHE A 12 23.21 1.50 1.67
CA PHE A 12 23.19 1.74 0.24
C PHE A 12 22.52 0.54 -0.44
N SER A 13 21.35 0.76 -1.03
CA SER A 13 20.77 -0.20 -1.98
C SER A 13 21.72 -0.32 -3.18
N HIS A 14 22.31 -1.51 -3.37
CA HIS A 14 23.28 -1.79 -4.41
C HIS A 14 22.98 -3.11 -5.10
N ILE A 15 23.36 -3.24 -6.37
CA ILE A 15 23.30 -4.49 -7.14
C ILE A 15 24.67 -5.16 -7.04
N VAL A 16 24.71 -6.44 -6.67
CA VAL A 16 25.96 -7.20 -6.56
C VAL A 16 26.17 -8.05 -7.80
N LEU A 17 27.30 -7.86 -8.47
CA LEU A 17 27.76 -8.67 -9.60
C LEU A 17 28.99 -9.47 -9.17
N VAL A 18 29.00 -10.77 -9.45
CA VAL A 18 30.07 -11.69 -9.01
C VAL A 18 30.87 -12.16 -10.21
N ALA A 19 32.15 -11.79 -10.23
CA ALA A 19 33.11 -12.21 -11.24
C ALA A 19 33.76 -13.55 -10.88
N LYS A 20 34.05 -14.37 -11.89
CA LYS A 20 34.61 -15.73 -11.72
C LYS A 20 36.14 -15.75 -11.71
N CYS A 21 36.77 -14.81 -12.41
CA CYS A 21 38.22 -14.68 -12.52
C CYS A 21 38.62 -13.19 -12.53
N SER A 22 39.89 -12.91 -12.25
CA SER A 22 40.43 -11.53 -12.24
C SER A 22 40.21 -10.81 -13.58
N GLU A 23 40.37 -11.52 -14.71
CA GLU A 23 40.16 -10.97 -16.05
C GLU A 23 38.71 -10.50 -16.24
N SER A 24 37.72 -11.32 -15.84
CA SER A 24 36.31 -10.93 -15.90
C SER A 24 35.97 -9.81 -14.92
N PHE A 25 36.64 -9.75 -13.77
CA PHE A 25 36.45 -8.68 -12.79
C PHE A 25 36.89 -7.33 -13.35
N GLU A 26 38.09 -7.27 -13.93
CA GLU A 26 38.64 -6.06 -14.55
C GLU A 26 37.81 -5.61 -15.76
N ALA A 27 37.44 -6.55 -16.64
CA ALA A 27 36.63 -6.26 -17.83
C ALA A 27 35.27 -5.65 -17.49
N VAL A 28 34.62 -6.09 -16.40
CA VAL A 28 33.32 -5.57 -15.97
C VAL A 28 33.45 -4.18 -15.36
N VAL A 29 34.50 -3.97 -14.56
CA VAL A 29 34.80 -2.65 -14.01
C VAL A 29 35.04 -1.65 -15.14
N GLU A 30 35.81 -2.03 -16.16
CA GLU A 30 36.07 -1.20 -17.34
C GLU A 30 34.79 -0.93 -18.14
N PHE A 31 33.96 -1.96 -18.36
CA PHE A 31 32.68 -1.84 -19.06
C PHE A 31 31.74 -0.82 -18.39
N TYR A 32 31.51 -0.93 -17.08
CA TYR A 32 30.63 0.03 -16.39
C TYR A 32 31.28 1.42 -16.24
N SER A 33 32.61 1.49 -16.18
CA SER A 33 33.33 2.77 -16.19
C SER A 33 33.19 3.50 -17.52
N SER A 34 33.20 2.78 -18.66
CA SER A 34 33.00 3.36 -20.00
C SER A 34 31.58 3.92 -20.16
N LEU A 35 30.61 3.36 -19.44
CA LEU A 35 29.23 3.85 -19.35
C LEU A 35 29.04 5.04 -18.38
N GLY A 36 30.13 5.55 -17.78
CA GLY A 36 30.11 6.75 -16.94
C GLY A 36 29.92 6.49 -15.44
N LEU A 37 29.98 5.24 -14.97
CA LEU A 37 30.01 4.97 -13.53
C LEU A 37 31.38 5.30 -12.95
N SER A 38 31.39 5.95 -11.78
CA SER A 38 32.62 6.34 -11.10
C SER A 38 32.96 5.36 -9.96
N THR A 39 34.23 5.01 -9.82
CA THR A 39 34.69 4.18 -8.69
C THR A 39 34.66 4.98 -7.39
N VAL A 40 33.82 4.55 -6.44
CA VAL A 40 33.71 5.16 -5.11
C VAL A 40 34.60 4.45 -4.10
N ARG A 41 34.77 3.14 -4.26
CA ARG A 41 35.62 2.31 -3.39
C ARG A 41 36.19 1.15 -4.18
N ALA A 42 37.47 0.87 -4.00
CA ALA A 42 38.12 -0.34 -4.47
C ALA A 42 38.94 -0.91 -3.32
N ALA A 43 38.81 -2.21 -3.04
CA ALA A 43 39.53 -2.88 -1.98
C ALA A 43 39.97 -4.28 -2.43
N THR A 44 41.21 -4.62 -2.11
CA THR A 44 41.78 -5.97 -2.26
C THR A 44 42.16 -6.46 -0.88
N HIS A 45 41.71 -7.66 -0.52
CA HIS A 45 41.89 -8.21 0.81
C HIS A 45 43.01 -9.25 0.80
N GLU A 46 44.05 -9.05 1.63
CA GLU A 46 45.14 -10.02 1.82
C GLU A 46 44.66 -11.36 2.40
N LYS A 47 43.54 -11.34 3.13
CA LYS A 47 42.82 -12.52 3.63
C LYS A 47 41.37 -12.43 3.19
N ALA A 48 40.89 -13.46 2.49
CA ALA A 48 39.55 -13.47 1.93
C ALA A 48 38.50 -13.22 3.03
N GLN A 49 37.67 -12.19 2.85
CA GLN A 49 36.71 -11.74 3.87
C GLN A 49 35.36 -12.43 3.68
N LYS A 50 34.72 -12.81 4.79
CA LYS A 50 33.39 -13.42 4.78
C LYS A 50 32.34 -12.32 4.84
N ASP A 51 31.51 -12.22 3.81
CA ASP A 51 30.52 -11.16 3.69
C ASP A 51 29.13 -11.60 4.16
N ILE A 52 28.36 -10.66 4.70
CA ILE A 52 26.99 -10.88 5.17
C ILE A 52 26.07 -10.79 3.95
N GLY A 53 25.82 -11.92 3.29
CA GLY A 53 24.91 -12.01 2.13
C GLY A 53 25.48 -12.81 0.96
N HIS A 54 26.79 -13.08 0.95
CA HIS A 54 27.45 -13.95 -0.02
C HIS A 54 28.01 -15.20 0.66
N ARG A 55 27.82 -16.39 0.08
CA ARG A 55 28.28 -17.66 0.68
C ARG A 55 29.78 -17.92 0.50
N GLY A 56 30.47 -17.17 -0.37
CA GLY A 56 31.91 -17.27 -0.64
C GLY A 56 32.74 -16.23 0.11
N CYS A 57 34.06 -16.43 0.11
CA CYS A 57 35.02 -15.45 0.64
C CYS A 57 35.41 -14.46 -0.48
N ILE A 58 35.40 -13.16 -0.18
CA ILE A 58 35.69 -12.09 -1.13
C ILE A 58 37.20 -11.80 -1.13
N VAL A 59 37.81 -11.84 -2.32
CA VAL A 59 39.22 -11.49 -2.56
C VAL A 59 39.36 -10.00 -2.88
N SER A 60 38.53 -9.51 -3.80
CA SER A 60 38.53 -8.11 -4.23
C SER A 60 37.10 -7.61 -4.41
N GLU A 61 36.88 -6.33 -4.12
CA GLU A 61 35.62 -5.64 -4.38
C GLU A 61 35.84 -4.24 -4.96
N THR A 62 34.98 -3.87 -5.90
CA THR A 62 34.92 -2.52 -6.47
C THR A 62 33.48 -2.03 -6.46
N TRP A 63 33.26 -0.84 -5.90
CA TRP A 63 31.98 -0.16 -5.84
C TRP A 63 31.97 0.96 -6.88
N LEU A 64 31.10 0.80 -7.87
CA LEU A 64 30.85 1.77 -8.92
C LEU A 64 29.53 2.49 -8.64
N HIS A 65 29.51 3.80 -8.84
CA HIS A 65 28.33 4.62 -8.58
C HIS A 65 28.02 5.50 -9.78
N LEU A 66 26.75 5.48 -10.18
CA LEU A 66 26.19 6.41 -11.16
C LEU A 66 25.50 7.55 -10.41
N PHE A 67 26.07 8.74 -10.50
CA PHE A 67 25.46 9.96 -9.95
C PHE A 67 24.44 10.49 -10.94
N ALA A 68 23.16 10.32 -10.65
CA ALA A 68 22.09 10.93 -11.42
C ALA A 68 21.90 12.41 -11.01
N SER A 69 21.23 13.20 -11.85
CA SER A 69 20.87 14.60 -11.52
C SER A 69 19.96 14.71 -10.29
N ARG A 70 19.35 13.60 -9.87
CA ARG A 70 18.55 13.49 -8.66
C ARG A 70 19.05 12.33 -7.78
N PRO A 71 19.25 12.54 -6.46
CA PRO A 71 19.81 11.53 -5.57
C PRO A 71 19.04 10.20 -5.55
N GLU A 72 17.72 10.25 -5.71
CA GLU A 72 16.83 9.08 -5.72
C GLU A 72 16.98 8.17 -6.95
N SER A 73 17.72 8.61 -7.97
CA SER A 73 17.99 7.83 -9.20
C SER A 73 19.44 7.33 -9.27
N ASN A 74 20.19 7.48 -8.19
CA ASN A 74 21.55 6.98 -8.11
C ASN A 74 21.56 5.45 -8.08
N ILE A 75 22.48 4.85 -8.82
CA ILE A 75 22.66 3.41 -8.86
C ILE A 75 24.06 3.08 -8.36
N THR A 76 24.14 2.13 -7.43
CA THR A 76 25.41 1.60 -6.96
C THR A 76 25.54 0.16 -7.41
N LEU A 77 26.61 -0.16 -8.13
CA LEU A 77 27.01 -1.52 -8.49
C LEU A 77 28.19 -1.93 -7.61
N ARG A 78 28.10 -3.11 -7.01
CA ARG A 78 29.20 -3.72 -6.27
C ARG A 78 29.68 -4.93 -7.04
N ILE A 79 30.88 -4.85 -7.59
CA ILE A 79 31.52 -5.93 -8.34
C ILE A 79 32.45 -6.66 -7.37
N VAL A 80 32.33 -7.98 -7.31
CA VAL A 80 33.02 -8.82 -6.33
C VAL A 80 33.76 -9.96 -7.03
N LEU A 81 35.02 -10.19 -6.64
CA LEU A 81 35.79 -11.38 -6.99
C LEU A 81 35.79 -12.35 -5.81
N ALA A 82 35.24 -13.55 -5.99
CA ALA A 82 35.15 -14.58 -4.95
C ALA A 82 36.23 -15.66 -5.10
N ASP A 83 36.70 -16.22 -3.97
CA ASP A 83 37.67 -17.33 -3.91
C ASP A 83 36.97 -18.71 -3.90
N GLY A 84 37.52 -19.68 -4.64
CA GLY A 84 37.10 -21.09 -4.62
C GLY A 84 35.77 -21.46 -5.31
N GLU A 85 35.32 -22.71 -5.10
CA GLU A 85 34.16 -23.37 -5.77
C GLU A 85 32.82 -22.59 -5.72
N ALA A 86 32.71 -21.50 -4.95
CA ALA A 86 31.57 -20.58 -5.01
C ALA A 86 31.42 -19.91 -6.39
N ALA A 87 32.51 -19.76 -7.16
CA ALA A 87 32.49 -19.25 -8.53
C ALA A 87 31.70 -20.15 -9.52
N GLN A 88 31.47 -21.42 -9.19
CA GLN A 88 30.77 -22.38 -10.06
C GLN A 88 29.24 -22.40 -9.86
N ARG A 89 28.71 -21.74 -8.80
CA ARG A 89 27.27 -21.63 -8.54
C ARG A 89 26.73 -20.20 -8.70
N SER A 90 27.43 -19.34 -9.44
CA SER A 90 26.79 -18.14 -9.98
C SER A 90 25.71 -18.60 -10.97
N SER A 91 24.52 -18.01 -10.90
CA SER A 91 23.41 -18.20 -11.83
C SER A 91 23.88 -18.37 -13.28
N ALA A 92 23.18 -19.21 -14.05
CA ALA A 92 23.43 -19.37 -15.46
C ALA A 92 23.55 -17.99 -16.14
N ALA A 93 24.51 -17.86 -17.07
CA ALA A 93 24.64 -16.65 -17.87
C ALA A 93 23.27 -16.33 -18.50
N GLY A 94 22.72 -15.14 -18.23
CA GLY A 94 21.46 -14.67 -18.82
C GLY A 94 20.27 -14.41 -17.88
N ASP A 95 20.34 -14.67 -16.57
CA ASP A 95 19.19 -14.46 -15.66
C ASP A 95 19.04 -13.03 -15.11
N ILE A 96 20.09 -12.19 -15.21
CA ILE A 96 20.08 -10.84 -14.63
C ILE A 96 19.91 -9.80 -15.74
N ARG A 97 18.88 -8.96 -15.60
CA ARG A 97 18.59 -7.82 -16.46
C ARG A 97 18.64 -6.52 -15.66
N ILE A 98 19.50 -5.58 -16.08
CA ILE A 98 19.58 -4.23 -15.52
C ILE A 98 19.00 -3.27 -16.54
N CYS A 99 17.95 -2.54 -16.16
CA CYS A 99 17.31 -1.53 -17.02
C CYS A 99 17.67 -0.12 -16.51
N LEU A 100 18.34 0.65 -17.36
CA LEU A 100 18.80 2.01 -17.08
C LEU A 100 18.01 3.02 -17.92
N ALA A 101 17.43 4.01 -17.25
CA ALA A 101 16.78 5.12 -17.93
C ALA A 101 17.85 6.10 -18.46
N ALA A 102 17.94 6.23 -19.78
CA ALA A 102 18.87 7.10 -20.48
C ALA A 102 18.11 8.10 -21.37
N PRO A 103 18.04 9.39 -21.00
CA PRO A 103 17.33 10.41 -21.78
C PRO A 103 17.85 10.55 -23.21
N ASP A 104 19.16 10.33 -23.40
CA ASP A 104 19.83 10.37 -24.70
C ASP A 104 20.40 9.00 -25.06
N VAL A 105 19.55 8.17 -25.68
CA VAL A 105 19.95 6.85 -26.16
C VAL A 105 20.94 6.92 -27.33
N LYS A 106 21.00 8.04 -28.07
CA LYS A 106 21.97 8.20 -29.18
C LYS A 106 23.38 8.35 -28.63
N CYS A 107 23.55 9.12 -27.57
CA CYS A 107 24.83 9.25 -26.87
C CYS A 107 25.31 7.88 -26.35
N ILE A 108 24.42 7.07 -25.75
CA ILE A 108 24.77 5.71 -25.29
C ILE A 108 25.22 4.83 -26.46
N LYS A 109 24.56 4.94 -27.62
CA LYS A 109 24.97 4.22 -28.84
C LYS A 109 26.40 4.58 -29.26
N GLU A 110 26.73 5.87 -29.28
CA GLU A 110 28.06 6.36 -29.65
C GLU A 110 29.12 5.89 -28.66
N VAL A 111 28.83 5.90 -27.35
CA VAL A 111 29.72 5.39 -26.30
C VAL A 111 29.98 3.90 -26.47
N LEU A 112 28.93 3.09 -26.69
CA LEU A 112 29.07 1.65 -26.90
C LEU A 112 29.85 1.33 -28.19
N GLN A 113 29.64 2.10 -29.26
CA GLN A 113 30.41 1.98 -30.50
C GLN A 113 31.88 2.35 -30.31
N ALA A 114 32.17 3.45 -29.61
CA ALA A 114 33.53 3.90 -29.34
C ALA A 114 34.30 2.92 -28.43
N ALA A 115 33.61 2.32 -27.46
CA ALA A 115 34.17 1.30 -26.57
C ALA A 115 34.25 -0.11 -27.22
N GLY A 116 33.70 -0.28 -28.43
CA GLY A 116 33.73 -1.56 -29.15
C GLY A 116 32.83 -2.64 -28.56
N HIS A 117 31.79 -2.27 -27.79
CA HIS A 117 30.85 -3.21 -27.19
C HIS A 117 29.72 -3.57 -28.16
N ALA A 118 29.36 -4.86 -28.23
CA ALA A 118 28.28 -5.33 -29.09
C ALA A 118 26.90 -4.97 -28.49
N PHE A 119 26.04 -4.35 -29.29
CA PHE A 119 24.68 -4.00 -28.87
C PHE A 119 23.65 -4.26 -29.98
N THR A 120 22.41 -4.49 -29.58
CA THR A 120 21.26 -4.59 -30.47
C THR A 120 20.30 -3.43 -30.22
N VAL A 121 19.75 -2.88 -31.30
CA VAL A 121 18.74 -1.83 -31.24
C VAL A 121 17.38 -2.48 -31.45
N HIS A 122 16.50 -2.34 -30.47
CA HIS A 122 15.14 -2.85 -30.55
C HIS A 122 14.17 -1.65 -30.64
N PRO A 123 13.40 -1.51 -31.73
CA PRO A 123 12.35 -0.50 -31.77
C PRO A 123 11.29 -0.81 -30.71
N ASP A 124 10.76 0.22 -30.04
CA ASP A 124 9.59 0.04 -29.18
C ASP A 124 8.31 -0.03 -30.06
N PRO A 125 7.44 -1.03 -29.85
CA PRO A 125 6.24 -1.20 -30.68
C PRO A 125 5.15 -0.15 -30.39
N VAL A 126 5.27 0.60 -29.29
CA VAL A 126 4.25 1.56 -28.82
C VAL A 126 4.76 3.00 -28.87
N LEU A 127 6.04 3.22 -28.58
CA LEU A 127 6.65 4.55 -28.58
C LEU A 127 7.69 4.67 -29.70
N PRO A 128 7.85 5.84 -30.35
CA PRO A 128 8.82 6.06 -31.42
C PRO A 128 10.23 6.26 -30.87
N VAL A 129 10.65 5.41 -29.94
CA VAL A 129 11.95 5.46 -29.27
C VAL A 129 12.62 4.10 -29.29
N ASP A 130 13.90 4.11 -29.67
CA ASP A 130 14.71 2.90 -29.71
C ASP A 130 15.20 2.55 -28.29
N ARG A 131 15.18 1.26 -27.95
CA ARG A 131 15.90 0.75 -26.78
C ARG A 131 17.18 0.06 -27.23
N ILE A 132 18.25 0.22 -26.47
CA ILE A 132 19.53 -0.44 -26.74
C ILE A 132 19.71 -1.56 -25.72
N VAL A 133 20.03 -2.75 -26.21
CA VAL A 133 20.36 -3.91 -25.37
C VAL A 133 21.81 -4.27 -25.62
N THR A 134 22.58 -4.37 -24.55
CA THR A 134 23.98 -4.84 -24.56
C THR A 134 24.17 -5.88 -23.47
N HIS A 135 25.28 -6.61 -23.52
CA HIS A 135 25.64 -7.55 -22.48
C HIS A 135 26.95 -7.09 -21.83
N ASP A 136 27.03 -7.18 -20.51
CA ASP A 136 28.30 -7.01 -19.81
C ASP A 136 29.17 -8.29 -19.96
N PRO A 137 30.46 -8.25 -19.61
CA PRO A 137 31.34 -9.41 -19.72
C PRO A 137 30.96 -10.61 -18.82
N LEU A 138 30.02 -10.46 -17.87
CA LEU A 138 29.46 -11.55 -17.08
C LEU A 138 28.21 -12.16 -17.71
N GLY A 139 27.71 -11.57 -18.80
CA GLY A 139 26.47 -11.98 -19.47
C GLY A 139 25.20 -11.36 -18.87
N THR A 140 25.32 -10.31 -18.05
CA THR A 140 24.18 -9.51 -17.59
C THR A 140 23.62 -8.70 -18.76
N GLU A 141 22.31 -8.77 -18.98
CA GLU A 141 21.65 -7.97 -20.01
C GLU A 141 21.45 -6.55 -19.48
N VAL A 142 22.07 -5.56 -20.12
CA VAL A 142 21.95 -4.14 -19.78
C VAL A 142 21.10 -3.46 -20.85
N VAL A 143 19.95 -2.94 -20.43
CA VAL A 143 18.96 -2.30 -21.31
C VAL A 143 18.94 -0.80 -21.04
N PHE A 144 19.12 -0.01 -22.08
CA PHE A 144 18.98 1.44 -22.04
C PHE A 144 17.67 1.86 -22.71
N THR A 145 16.87 2.64 -21.99
CA THR A 145 15.57 3.14 -22.48
C THR A 145 15.39 4.61 -22.15
N PRO A 146 14.78 5.43 -23.02
CA PRO A 146 14.43 6.80 -22.66
C PRO A 146 13.20 6.88 -21.73
N ASN A 147 12.52 5.75 -21.49
CA ASN A 147 11.39 5.70 -20.59
C ASN A 147 11.87 5.69 -19.13
N VAL A 148 11.64 6.79 -18.43
CA VAL A 148 11.95 6.94 -17.00
C VAL A 148 11.09 5.99 -16.13
N ASN A 149 9.94 5.54 -16.66
CA ASN A 149 9.05 4.60 -15.98
C ASN A 149 8.83 3.34 -16.83
N THR A 150 9.45 2.24 -16.46
CA THR A 150 9.21 0.91 -17.07
C THR A 150 7.81 0.34 -16.77
N PHE A 151 7.00 1.02 -15.94
CA PHE A 151 5.63 0.62 -15.57
C PHE A 151 4.55 1.68 -15.84
N SER A 152 4.79 2.69 -16.69
CA SER A 152 3.76 3.72 -16.90
C SER A 152 3.74 4.21 -18.34
N ILE A 153 2.76 3.70 -19.09
CA ILE A 153 2.21 4.37 -20.26
C ILE A 153 1.59 5.69 -19.76
N PRO A 154 2.00 6.88 -20.25
CA PRO A 154 1.20 8.07 -20.07
C PRO A 154 0.12 8.08 -21.15
N SER A 155 -1.14 7.88 -20.75
CA SER A 155 -2.26 8.39 -21.54
C SER A 155 -2.30 9.92 -21.40
N SER A 156 -1.77 10.58 -22.43
CA SER A 156 -1.88 12.03 -22.73
C SER A 156 -0.66 12.92 -22.42
N PRO A 157 -0.28 13.82 -23.35
CA PRO A 157 0.93 14.65 -23.28
C PRO A 157 0.68 16.06 -22.71
N GLU A 158 0.18 16.17 -21.47
CA GLU A 158 0.23 17.46 -20.74
C GLU A 158 0.59 17.23 -19.27
N VAL A 159 1.85 17.55 -18.91
CA VAL A 159 2.33 17.54 -17.53
C VAL A 159 2.35 18.98 -17.03
N LYS A 160 1.43 19.33 -16.11
CA LYS A 160 1.55 20.53 -15.27
C LYS A 160 2.51 20.24 -14.10
N PRO A 161 3.31 21.23 -13.65
CA PRO A 161 4.31 21.02 -12.61
C PRO A 161 3.67 20.60 -11.27
N ILE A 162 4.20 19.54 -10.66
CA ILE A 162 3.76 19.04 -9.35
C ILE A 162 4.68 19.59 -8.27
N ARG A 163 4.31 20.74 -7.70
CA ARG A 163 4.34 21.00 -6.25
C ARG A 163 3.78 22.40 -5.96
N GLN A 164 2.51 22.44 -5.58
CA GLN A 164 2.07 23.29 -4.48
C GLN A 164 1.58 22.32 -3.41
N GLU A 165 1.88 22.61 -2.15
CA GLU A 165 1.25 21.94 -1.02
C GLU A 165 -0.25 21.85 -1.32
N ARG A 166 -0.74 20.64 -1.57
CA ARG A 166 -2.17 20.45 -1.70
C ARG A 166 -2.72 20.69 -0.31
N ASP A 167 -3.30 21.87 -0.09
CA ASP A 167 -4.52 21.93 0.68
C ASP A 167 -5.33 20.71 0.24
N LEU A 168 -5.61 19.79 1.18
CA LEU A 168 -6.43 18.61 0.95
C LEU A 168 -7.89 19.02 0.77
N ALA A 169 -8.14 20.06 -0.04
CA ALA A 169 -9.46 20.36 -0.54
C ALA A 169 -9.89 19.16 -1.37
N MET A 170 -11.02 18.59 -0.95
CA MET A 170 -11.64 17.45 -1.60
C MET A 170 -11.73 17.67 -3.11
N PRO A 171 -11.49 16.63 -3.94
CA PRO A 171 -11.90 16.71 -5.33
C PRO A 171 -13.41 16.96 -5.39
N GLU A 172 -13.83 18.04 -6.06
CA GLU A 172 -15.23 18.23 -6.43
C GLU A 172 -15.58 17.21 -7.51
N LEU A 173 -15.93 16.01 -7.07
CA LEU A 173 -16.60 15.05 -7.91
C LEU A 173 -18.05 15.54 -8.07
N GLU A 174 -18.36 16.18 -9.19
CA GLU A 174 -19.75 16.48 -9.57
C GLU A 174 -20.46 15.15 -9.83
N LEU A 175 -21.12 14.66 -8.80
CA LEU A 175 -21.91 13.45 -8.85
C LEU A 175 -23.40 13.84 -8.79
N PRO A 176 -24.30 13.11 -9.47
CA PRO A 176 -25.69 13.50 -9.69
C PRO A 176 -26.57 13.28 -8.45
N PHE A 177 -26.11 13.73 -7.28
CA PHE A 177 -26.82 13.66 -6.02
C PHE A 177 -26.88 15.07 -5.44
N ASP A 178 -27.99 15.73 -5.72
CA ASP A 178 -28.54 16.96 -5.15
C ASP A 178 -29.07 16.79 -3.71
N GLY A 179 -28.73 15.66 -3.07
CA GLY A 179 -29.32 15.22 -1.81
C GLY A 179 -28.76 15.89 -0.55
N VAL A 180 -29.60 15.90 0.49
CA VAL A 180 -29.30 16.35 1.86
C VAL A 180 -28.06 15.63 2.41
N ARG A 181 -27.11 16.39 2.98
CA ARG A 181 -25.90 15.84 3.63
C ARG A 181 -26.30 14.94 4.79
N LYS A 182 -25.86 13.68 4.77
CA LYS A 182 -26.15 12.68 5.81
C LYS A 182 -24.96 12.46 6.73
N ASN A 183 -25.25 12.07 7.97
CA ASN A 183 -24.27 11.66 8.95
C ASN A 183 -24.29 10.13 9.04
N ILE A 184 -23.20 9.49 8.64
CA ILE A 184 -23.14 8.04 8.43
C ILE A 184 -22.31 7.41 9.54
N GLY A 185 -22.93 6.67 10.45
CA GLY A 185 -22.25 5.84 11.44
C GLY A 185 -21.72 4.56 10.81
N ILE A 186 -20.51 4.14 11.18
CA ILE A 186 -19.85 2.95 10.66
C ILE A 186 -19.37 2.13 11.85
N LEU A 187 -19.79 0.87 11.94
CA LEU A 187 -19.36 -0.05 12.98
C LEU A 187 -18.94 -1.40 12.41
N THR A 188 -17.94 -2.02 13.04
CA THR A 188 -17.59 -3.43 12.82
C THR A 188 -18.03 -4.25 14.02
N SER A 189 -18.68 -5.38 13.80
CA SER A 189 -19.19 -6.24 14.86
C SER A 189 -19.08 -7.72 14.50
N GLY A 190 -18.83 -8.56 15.49
CA GLY A 190 -18.68 -10.01 15.34
C GLY A 190 -17.23 -10.46 15.50
N GLY A 191 -16.91 -11.64 14.96
CA GLY A 191 -15.52 -12.08 14.84
C GLY A 191 -14.76 -11.24 13.82
N ASP A 192 -13.46 -11.06 14.02
CA ASP A 192 -12.62 -10.35 13.06
C ASP A 192 -12.52 -11.13 11.76
N ALA A 193 -12.67 -10.42 10.64
CA ALA A 193 -12.41 -10.94 9.31
C ALA A 193 -11.43 -10.02 8.58
N GLN A 194 -10.43 -10.61 7.90
CA GLN A 194 -9.54 -9.81 7.05
C GLN A 194 -10.37 -9.13 5.95
N GLY A 195 -10.12 -7.83 5.71
CA GLY A 195 -10.90 -7.05 4.75
C GLY A 195 -11.91 -6.08 5.37
N MET A 196 -12.18 -6.16 6.68
CA MET A 196 -13.03 -5.18 7.38
C MET A 196 -12.47 -3.76 7.30
N ASN A 197 -11.15 -3.58 7.50
CA ASN A 197 -10.49 -2.28 7.36
C ASN A 197 -10.63 -1.66 5.95
N PRO A 198 -10.35 -2.39 4.84
CA PRO A 198 -10.69 -1.93 3.50
C PRO A 198 -12.14 -1.45 3.33
N CYS A 199 -13.10 -2.16 3.92
CA CYS A 199 -14.52 -1.79 3.85
C CYS A 199 -14.79 -0.47 4.59
N VAL A 200 -14.34 -0.34 5.84
CA VAL A 200 -14.45 0.91 6.61
C VAL A 200 -13.83 2.07 5.83
N ARG A 201 -12.64 1.87 5.27
CA ARG A 201 -11.95 2.88 4.44
C ARG A 201 -12.77 3.28 3.22
N ALA A 202 -13.35 2.31 2.51
CA ALA A 202 -14.17 2.60 1.34
C ALA A 202 -15.39 3.43 1.71
N VAL A 203 -16.10 3.05 2.78
CA VAL A 203 -17.29 3.77 3.26
C VAL A 203 -16.93 5.20 3.68
N VAL A 204 -15.87 5.40 4.47
CA VAL A 204 -15.43 6.74 4.90
C VAL A 204 -15.08 7.62 3.69
N ARG A 205 -14.24 7.13 2.78
CA ARG A 205 -13.80 7.92 1.62
C ARG A 205 -14.97 8.24 0.70
N MET A 206 -15.87 7.29 0.48
CA MET A 206 -17.06 7.52 -0.33
C MET A 206 -18.04 8.48 0.35
N ALA A 207 -18.26 8.37 1.66
CA ALA A 207 -19.09 9.31 2.41
C ALA A 207 -18.57 10.74 2.27
N ILE A 208 -17.27 10.94 2.48
CA ILE A 208 -16.60 12.24 2.32
C ILE A 208 -16.75 12.73 0.89
N ALA A 209 -16.43 11.90 -0.12
CA ALA A 209 -16.57 12.25 -1.54
C ALA A 209 -18.01 12.67 -1.91
N ARG A 210 -19.02 12.13 -1.21
CA ARG A 210 -20.45 12.46 -1.37
C ARG A 210 -20.91 13.62 -0.48
N ARG A 211 -19.98 14.36 0.13
CA ARG A 211 -20.25 15.49 1.05
C ARG A 211 -21.07 15.09 2.29
N CYS A 212 -21.06 13.81 2.65
CA CYS A 212 -21.60 13.28 3.90
C CYS A 212 -20.53 13.30 5.00
N ARG A 213 -20.95 13.18 6.27
CA ARG A 213 -20.05 13.13 7.42
C ARG A 213 -20.00 11.72 7.99
N PRO A 214 -18.91 10.97 7.81
CA PRO A 214 -18.78 9.64 8.40
C PRO A 214 -18.39 9.73 9.89
N PHE A 215 -18.87 8.78 10.68
CA PHE A 215 -18.55 8.60 12.10
C PHE A 215 -18.12 7.16 12.33
N PHE A 216 -17.00 6.97 13.03
CA PHE A 216 -16.63 5.68 13.59
C PHE A 216 -17.42 5.43 14.87
N ILE A 217 -17.94 4.21 14.99
CA ILE A 217 -18.49 3.67 16.22
C ILE A 217 -17.55 2.55 16.66
N TYR A 218 -16.74 2.85 17.68
CA TYR A 218 -15.70 1.94 18.16
C TYR A 218 -16.31 0.76 18.92
N GLU A 219 -15.65 -0.40 18.92
CA GLU A 219 -16.09 -1.60 19.66
C GLU A 219 -17.51 -2.08 19.27
N GLY A 220 -17.90 -1.86 18.01
CA GLY A 220 -19.17 -2.34 17.45
C GLY A 220 -20.41 -1.86 18.22
N TYR A 221 -21.33 -2.78 18.49
CA TYR A 221 -22.54 -2.46 19.25
C TYR A 221 -22.27 -2.03 20.69
N GLN A 222 -21.13 -2.39 21.27
CA GLN A 222 -20.79 -1.97 22.63
C GLN A 222 -20.57 -0.46 22.67
N GLY A 223 -19.72 0.09 21.78
CA GLY A 223 -19.52 1.53 21.73
C GLY A 223 -20.72 2.30 21.21
N LEU A 224 -21.62 1.66 20.43
CA LEU A 224 -22.91 2.26 20.11
C LEU A 224 -23.75 2.53 21.37
N VAL A 225 -23.79 1.56 22.29
CA VAL A 225 -24.53 1.68 23.55
C VAL A 225 -23.81 2.61 24.53
N ASP A 226 -22.49 2.52 24.64
CA ASP A 226 -21.69 3.36 25.53
C ASP A 226 -21.75 4.84 25.11
N GLY A 227 -21.78 5.12 23.80
CA GLY A 227 -21.84 6.48 23.26
C GLY A 227 -20.59 7.30 23.59
N GLY A 228 -20.77 8.63 23.65
CA GLY A 228 -19.68 9.57 23.96
C GLY A 228 -18.47 9.43 23.04
N ASP A 229 -17.28 9.29 23.62
CA ASP A 229 -16.00 9.19 22.90
C ASP A 229 -15.87 7.92 22.03
N LYS A 230 -16.79 6.97 22.16
CA LYS A 230 -16.87 5.80 21.26
C LYS A 230 -17.49 6.13 19.91
N ILE A 231 -18.11 7.30 19.74
CA ILE A 231 -18.65 7.77 18.47
C ILE A 231 -17.88 9.01 18.04
N ARG A 232 -17.05 8.89 17.00
CA ARG A 232 -16.14 9.98 16.58
C ARG A 232 -16.25 10.23 15.10
N GLU A 233 -16.27 11.49 14.71
CA GLU A 233 -16.24 11.86 13.29
C GLU A 233 -14.93 11.37 12.65
N ALA A 234 -15.06 10.70 11.51
CA ALA A 234 -13.97 10.15 10.74
C ALA A 234 -13.51 11.15 9.68
N LYS A 235 -12.20 11.35 9.56
CA LYS A 235 -11.56 12.17 8.54
C LYS A 235 -10.93 11.30 7.46
N TRP A 236 -10.67 11.93 6.31
CA TRP A 236 -10.03 11.26 5.18
C TRP A 236 -8.69 10.59 5.54
N ALA A 237 -7.88 11.26 6.36
CA ALA A 237 -6.58 10.79 6.79
C ALA A 237 -6.66 9.60 7.76
N ASP A 238 -7.73 9.50 8.56
CA ASP A 238 -7.87 8.51 9.64
C ASP A 238 -7.92 7.07 9.11
N VAL A 239 -8.34 6.89 7.85
CA VAL A 239 -8.39 5.57 7.17
C VAL A 239 -7.18 5.31 6.27
N SER A 240 -6.09 6.07 6.43
CA SER A 240 -4.84 5.82 5.72
C SER A 240 -4.18 4.54 6.21
N GLY A 241 -3.69 3.71 5.30
CA GLY A 241 -3.08 2.42 5.65
C GLY A 241 -4.06 1.30 6.02
N PHE A 242 -5.37 1.56 6.08
CA PHE A 242 -6.36 0.52 6.41
C PHE A 242 -6.36 -0.66 5.42
N LEU A 243 -5.90 -0.47 4.18
CA LEU A 243 -5.86 -1.54 3.18
C LEU A 243 -4.96 -2.72 3.56
N THR A 244 -3.87 -2.46 4.29
CA THR A 244 -2.83 -3.46 4.60
C THR A 244 -2.87 -3.93 6.06
N ARG A 245 -3.86 -3.47 6.84
CA ARG A 245 -4.01 -3.83 8.26
C ARG A 245 -5.00 -4.96 8.43
N GLY A 246 -4.60 -6.00 9.15
CA GLY A 246 -5.49 -7.09 9.58
C GLY A 246 -6.52 -6.65 10.63
N GLY A 247 -7.56 -7.46 10.83
CA GLY A 247 -8.63 -7.21 11.79
C GLY A 247 -9.45 -5.95 11.47
N THR A 248 -9.88 -5.25 12.52
CA THR A 248 -10.58 -3.97 12.44
C THR A 248 -9.95 -2.91 13.36
N MET A 249 -9.55 -1.77 12.78
CA MET A 249 -8.93 -0.64 13.49
C MET A 249 -9.94 0.13 14.35
N ILE A 250 -11.25 -0.04 14.10
CA ILE A 250 -12.30 0.54 14.94
C ILE A 250 -12.80 -0.43 16.02
N GLY A 251 -12.19 -1.61 16.13
CA GLY A 251 -12.53 -2.60 17.14
C GLY A 251 -13.84 -3.34 16.87
N THR A 252 -14.02 -4.46 17.54
CA THR A 252 -15.26 -5.25 17.53
C THR A 252 -15.48 -5.82 18.92
N ALA A 253 -16.70 -5.71 19.44
CA ALA A 253 -17.05 -6.29 20.73
C ALA A 253 -18.45 -6.90 20.69
N ARG A 254 -18.59 -8.05 21.36
CA ARG A 254 -19.91 -8.65 21.62
C ARG A 254 -20.61 -7.81 22.68
N CYS A 255 -21.78 -7.27 22.36
CA CYS A 255 -22.56 -6.47 23.30
C CYS A 255 -23.75 -7.26 23.85
N LYS A 256 -23.73 -7.60 25.15
CA LYS A 256 -24.89 -8.24 25.81
C LYS A 256 -26.06 -7.28 25.93
N ALA A 257 -25.79 -6.01 26.28
CA ALA A 257 -26.83 -5.00 26.45
C ALA A 257 -27.67 -4.79 25.18
N PHE A 258 -27.05 -4.90 23.99
CA PHE A 258 -27.75 -4.75 22.72
C PHE A 258 -28.77 -5.86 22.41
N ARG A 259 -28.73 -6.99 23.15
CA ARG A 259 -29.79 -8.02 23.08
C ARG A 259 -31.08 -7.58 23.77
N GLU A 260 -30.97 -6.66 24.73
CA GLU A 260 -32.10 -6.08 25.45
C GLU A 260 -32.66 -4.85 24.74
N VAL A 261 -33.97 -4.64 24.87
CA VAL A 261 -34.67 -3.48 24.26
C VAL A 261 -34.09 -2.16 24.77
N GLU A 262 -33.79 -2.05 26.06
CA GLU A 262 -33.23 -0.82 26.66
C GLU A 262 -31.81 -0.51 26.17
N GLY A 263 -30.99 -1.53 25.93
CA GLY A 263 -29.67 -1.33 25.35
C GLY A 263 -29.76 -0.80 23.91
N ARG A 264 -30.65 -1.38 23.10
CA ARG A 264 -30.93 -0.84 21.75
C ARG A 264 -31.47 0.58 21.80
N ARG A 265 -32.41 0.88 22.71
CA ARG A 265 -32.95 2.24 22.91
C ARG A 265 -31.85 3.24 23.26
N THR A 266 -30.90 2.84 24.10
CA THR A 266 -29.74 3.66 24.46
C THR A 266 -28.86 3.91 23.23
N GLY A 267 -28.62 2.89 22.40
CA GLY A 267 -27.92 3.05 21.12
C GLY A 267 -28.63 4.01 20.16
N VAL A 268 -29.95 3.90 20.01
CA VAL A 268 -30.77 4.83 19.19
C VAL A 268 -30.62 6.26 19.69
N HIS A 269 -30.72 6.47 21.01
CA HIS A 269 -30.52 7.78 21.61
C HIS A 269 -29.14 8.37 21.28
N ASN A 270 -28.08 7.57 21.36
CA ASN A 270 -26.72 8.01 21.05
C ASN A 270 -26.56 8.38 19.57
N LEU A 271 -27.16 7.63 18.65
CA LEU A 271 -27.16 7.97 17.22
C LEU A 271 -27.83 9.32 16.97
N ILE A 272 -29.01 9.54 17.56
CA ILE A 272 -29.76 10.80 17.42
C ILE A 272 -28.97 11.97 17.98
N LYS A 273 -28.31 11.81 19.14
CA LYS A 273 -27.51 12.88 19.76
C LYS A 273 -26.26 13.24 18.96
N HIS A 274 -25.65 12.29 18.26
CA HIS A 274 -24.58 12.56 17.30
C HIS A 274 -25.11 12.98 15.92
N GLY A 275 -26.43 13.03 15.77
CA GLY A 275 -27.13 13.43 14.57
C GLY A 275 -26.98 12.44 13.41
N ILE A 276 -26.67 11.18 13.69
CA ILE A 276 -26.48 10.10 12.72
C ILE A 276 -27.84 9.61 12.22
N ASP A 277 -28.03 9.63 10.90
CA ASP A 277 -29.27 9.24 10.20
C ASP A 277 -29.11 8.01 9.30
N ALA A 278 -27.88 7.56 9.09
CA ALA A 278 -27.56 6.33 8.39
C ALA A 278 -26.51 5.50 9.15
N LEU A 279 -26.65 4.18 9.11
CA LEU A 279 -25.75 3.25 9.79
C LEU A 279 -25.27 2.17 8.82
N VAL A 280 -23.95 1.99 8.76
CA VAL A 280 -23.29 0.91 8.03
C VAL A 280 -22.73 -0.10 9.02
N VAL A 281 -23.21 -1.33 8.93
CA VAL A 281 -22.81 -2.44 9.81
C VAL A 281 -21.98 -3.42 9.00
N ILE A 282 -20.73 -3.61 9.40
CA ILE A 282 -19.82 -4.58 8.78
C ILE A 282 -19.65 -5.74 9.76
N GLY A 283 -20.09 -6.95 9.40
CA GLY A 283 -20.01 -8.10 10.28
C GLY A 283 -20.65 -9.37 9.73
N GLY A 284 -20.64 -10.44 10.53
CA GLY A 284 -21.27 -11.71 10.19
C GLY A 284 -22.78 -11.75 10.47
N ASP A 285 -23.38 -12.93 10.33
CA ASP A 285 -24.83 -13.15 10.44
C ASP A 285 -25.47 -12.54 11.70
N GLY A 286 -24.93 -12.85 12.88
CA GLY A 286 -25.46 -12.31 14.14
C GLY A 286 -25.40 -10.78 14.23
N SER A 287 -24.40 -10.15 13.61
CA SER A 287 -24.28 -8.69 13.58
C SER A 287 -25.34 -8.07 12.67
N LEU A 288 -25.60 -8.69 11.50
CA LEU A 288 -26.59 -8.22 10.54
C LEU A 288 -28.03 -8.48 11.02
N THR A 289 -28.27 -9.60 11.69
CA THR A 289 -29.55 -9.88 12.37
C THR A 289 -29.83 -8.83 13.45
N GLY A 290 -28.82 -8.43 14.22
CA GLY A 290 -28.94 -7.33 15.18
C GLY A 290 -29.30 -5.99 14.52
N ALA A 291 -28.75 -5.72 13.33
CA ALA A 291 -29.03 -4.51 12.57
C ALA A 291 -30.46 -4.50 12.02
N ASP A 292 -30.94 -5.61 11.46
CA ASP A 292 -32.32 -5.70 10.96
C ASP A 292 -33.35 -5.59 12.10
N ARG A 293 -33.07 -6.20 13.25
CA ARG A 293 -33.91 -6.03 14.44
C ARG A 293 -33.96 -4.58 14.92
N LEU A 294 -32.81 -3.89 14.96
CA LEU A 294 -32.76 -2.46 15.31
C LEU A 294 -33.58 -1.63 14.32
N ARG A 295 -33.49 -1.92 13.01
CA ARG A 295 -34.26 -1.25 11.96
C ARG A 295 -35.77 -1.44 12.15
N ALA A 296 -36.21 -2.67 12.43
CA ALA A 296 -37.61 -3.00 12.63
C ALA A 296 -38.21 -2.31 13.86
N GLU A 297 -37.44 -2.27 14.97
CA GLU A 297 -37.87 -1.65 16.22
C GLU A 297 -37.61 -0.12 16.27
N TRP A 298 -36.99 0.48 15.24
CA TRP A 298 -36.57 1.89 15.26
C TRP A 298 -37.68 2.88 15.60
N PRO A 299 -38.89 2.82 14.97
CA PRO A 299 -39.96 3.77 15.26
C PRO A 299 -40.41 3.71 16.73
N ASP A 300 -40.45 2.52 17.32
CA ASP A 300 -40.85 2.31 18.72
C ASP A 300 -39.83 2.92 19.68
N HIS A 301 -38.53 2.78 19.37
CA HIS A 301 -37.46 3.41 20.15
C HIS A 301 -37.52 4.93 20.10
N VAL A 302 -37.74 5.52 18.91
CA VAL A 302 -37.89 6.97 18.75
C VAL A 302 -39.10 7.48 19.52
N ALA A 303 -40.26 6.79 19.42
CA ALA A 303 -41.46 7.16 20.14
C ALA A 303 -41.29 7.04 21.67
N ALA A 304 -40.62 5.99 22.15
CA ALA A 304 -40.30 5.84 23.57
C ALA A 304 -39.38 6.96 24.07
N LEU A 305 -38.30 7.27 23.34
CA LEU A 305 -37.38 8.35 23.70
C LEU A 305 -38.05 9.73 23.72
N GLY A 306 -39.01 9.97 22.82
CA GLY A 306 -39.81 11.19 22.81
C GLY A 306 -40.74 11.29 24.03
N ARG A 307 -41.41 10.18 24.40
CA ARG A 307 -42.25 10.13 25.62
C ARG A 307 -41.43 10.33 26.90
N ASP A 308 -40.22 9.77 26.94
CA ASP A 308 -39.30 9.88 28.08
C ASP A 308 -38.63 11.27 28.18
N GLY A 309 -38.89 12.18 27.22
CA GLY A 309 -38.30 13.52 27.18
C GLY A 309 -36.79 13.54 26.88
N ARG A 310 -36.22 12.43 26.41
CA ARG A 310 -34.78 12.30 26.08
C ARG A 310 -34.42 12.93 24.73
N ILE A 311 -35.41 13.03 23.83
CA ILE A 311 -35.30 13.72 22.54
C ILE A 311 -36.45 14.71 22.38
N THR A 312 -36.19 15.78 21.64
CA THR A 312 -37.18 16.79 21.27
C THR A 312 -38.10 16.30 20.15
N ALA A 313 -39.28 16.91 20.00
CA ALA A 313 -40.20 16.59 18.91
C ALA A 313 -39.58 16.80 17.51
N ALA A 314 -38.73 17.82 17.37
CA ALA A 314 -38.00 18.08 16.13
C ALA A 314 -36.95 17.01 15.82
N GLU A 315 -36.23 16.51 16.84
CA GLU A 315 -35.31 15.37 16.67
C GLU A 315 -36.09 14.10 16.30
N ALA A 316 -37.22 13.84 16.94
CA ALA A 316 -38.06 12.66 16.66
C ALA A 316 -38.60 12.65 15.21
N ASP A 317 -39.02 13.81 14.69
CA ASP A 317 -39.48 13.95 13.31
C ASP A 317 -38.32 13.79 12.30
N LYS A 318 -37.18 14.45 12.57
CA LYS A 318 -35.99 14.39 11.72
C LYS A 318 -35.41 12.97 11.62
N TYR A 319 -35.34 12.24 12.73
CA TYR A 319 -34.76 10.90 12.82
C TYR A 319 -35.82 9.79 12.83
N ARG A 320 -36.99 10.04 12.24
CA ARG A 320 -38.11 9.10 12.19
C ARG A 320 -37.74 7.75 11.57
N THR A 321 -36.83 7.74 10.60
CA THR A 321 -36.39 6.55 9.88
C THR A 321 -34.88 6.43 9.92
N LEU A 322 -34.37 5.22 10.16
CA LEU A 322 -32.96 4.90 10.02
C LEU A 322 -32.69 4.21 8.68
N MET A 323 -31.69 4.71 7.96
CA MET A 323 -31.12 3.97 6.83
C MET A 323 -30.05 3.02 7.34
N ILE A 324 -30.22 1.72 7.11
CA ILE A 324 -29.23 0.70 7.47
C ILE A 324 -28.70 0.02 6.21
N VAL A 325 -27.39 -0.17 6.16
CA VAL A 325 -26.71 -0.99 5.15
C VAL A 325 -25.85 -2.03 5.86
N GLY A 326 -25.98 -3.29 5.47
CA GLY A 326 -25.16 -4.40 5.94
C GLY A 326 -24.06 -4.75 4.92
N MET A 327 -22.85 -5.00 5.41
CA MET A 327 -21.76 -5.60 4.66
C MET A 327 -21.29 -6.87 5.38
N VAL A 328 -21.14 -7.96 4.64
CA VAL A 328 -20.91 -9.28 5.23
C VAL A 328 -19.42 -9.51 5.49
N GLY A 329 -18.97 -9.20 6.69
CA GLY A 329 -17.62 -9.48 7.18
C GLY A 329 -17.59 -10.78 7.97
N SER A 330 -17.29 -11.89 7.31
CA SER A 330 -17.22 -13.23 7.90
C SER A 330 -16.18 -14.08 7.16
N ILE A 331 -15.45 -14.90 7.89
CA ILE A 331 -14.55 -15.90 7.30
C ILE A 331 -15.26 -17.20 6.92
N ASP A 332 -16.47 -17.42 7.46
CA ASP A 332 -17.19 -18.69 7.35
C ASP A 332 -17.91 -18.87 6.00
N ASN A 333 -18.10 -17.78 5.25
CA ASN A 333 -18.85 -17.74 3.99
C ASN A 333 -20.26 -18.38 4.07
N ASP A 334 -20.95 -18.13 5.18
CA ASP A 334 -22.18 -18.82 5.58
C ASP A 334 -23.46 -18.00 5.34
N LEU A 335 -23.37 -16.83 4.69
CA LEU A 335 -24.52 -15.99 4.42
C LEU A 335 -25.15 -16.32 3.05
N ALA A 336 -26.36 -16.90 3.07
CA ALA A 336 -27.05 -17.50 1.92
C ALA A 336 -27.43 -16.57 0.74
N SER A 337 -26.98 -15.31 0.73
CA SER A 337 -27.32 -14.31 -0.30
C SER A 337 -26.10 -13.65 -0.94
N THR A 338 -24.89 -14.11 -0.62
CA THR A 338 -23.65 -13.68 -1.28
C THR A 338 -22.81 -14.91 -1.60
N ASP A 339 -22.20 -14.95 -2.78
CA ASP A 339 -21.29 -16.04 -3.16
C ASP A 339 -20.02 -16.02 -2.28
N MET A 340 -19.63 -14.83 -1.84
CA MET A 340 -18.39 -14.61 -1.10
C MET A 340 -18.55 -13.52 -0.04
N THR A 341 -18.17 -13.85 1.19
CA THR A 341 -18.08 -12.90 2.32
C THR A 341 -16.69 -12.28 2.42
N ILE A 342 -16.64 -11.06 2.95
CA ILE A 342 -15.38 -10.34 3.18
C ILE A 342 -14.59 -11.10 4.23
N GLY A 343 -13.43 -11.60 3.83
CA GLY A 343 -12.50 -12.37 4.66
C GLY A 343 -12.45 -13.87 4.38
N ALA A 344 -13.42 -14.42 3.64
CA ALA A 344 -13.44 -15.86 3.30
C ALA A 344 -12.20 -16.29 2.50
N CYS A 345 -11.85 -15.59 1.42
CA CYS A 345 -10.64 -15.91 0.63
C CYS A 345 -9.35 -15.77 1.43
N SER A 346 -9.25 -14.72 2.25
CA SER A 346 -8.06 -14.50 3.08
C SER A 346 -7.91 -15.60 4.13
N ALA A 347 -9.02 -16.08 4.72
CA ALA A 347 -9.00 -17.22 5.63
C ALA A 347 -8.60 -18.50 4.90
N LEU A 348 -9.16 -18.76 3.72
CA LEU A 348 -8.79 -19.91 2.87
C LEU A 348 -7.29 -19.89 2.53
N GLU A 349 -6.75 -18.73 2.15
CA GLU A 349 -5.32 -18.56 1.87
C GLU A 349 -4.47 -18.93 3.08
N ARG A 350 -4.87 -18.55 4.30
CA ARG A 350 -4.18 -18.94 5.54
C ARG A 350 -4.33 -20.42 5.90
N PHE A 351 -5.38 -21.09 5.44
CA PHE A 351 -5.48 -22.55 5.57
C PHE A 351 -4.58 -23.30 4.57
N CYS A 352 -4.30 -22.69 3.41
CA CYS A 352 -3.45 -23.27 2.38
C CYS A 352 -1.94 -23.06 2.63
N GLU A 353 -1.57 -21.99 3.35
CA GLU A 353 -0.20 -21.72 3.83
C GLU A 353 0.26 -22.76 4.88
#